data_AF-A0A0R1P0E5-F1
#
_entry.id   AF-A0A0R1P0E5-F1
#
_cell.length_a   1.000
_cell.length_b   1.000
_cell.length_c   1.000
_cell.angle_alpha   90.00
_cell.angle_beta   90.00
_cell.angle_gamma   90.00
#
_symmetry.space_group_name_H-M   'P 1'
#
loop_
_entity.id
_entity.type
_entity.pdbx_description
1 polymer ?
#
loop_
_entity_poly.entity_id
_entity_poly.type
_entity_poly.pdbx_seq_one_letter_code
_entity_poly.pdbx_strand_id
1 'polypeptide(L)'
;MRQIKLMLVCICALIGISMGNCQANAMKQSDLNNHVYIVTMINANAYRTEHQYAFFDQHGRATYVNVEDIDSHSNPVVDAHANKEEQAAPEKIRHLLNRPRYLNRQATKNVFTIQRNNKMRINNGKLQPKPAGKLDDHANPHDFTVTYSDNDQKYTSVQFKLAPKTYQYHWIK
;
A
#
# COMPACT_ATOMS: atom_id res chain seq x y z
N MET A 1 -37.70 19.22 -32.66
CA MET A 1 -36.74 18.73 -31.63
C MET A 1 -35.32 18.71 -32.20
N ARG A 2 -34.68 19.88 -32.32
CA ARG A 2 -33.38 20.04 -33.00
C ARG A 2 -32.55 21.12 -32.27
N GLN A 3 -32.57 21.10 -30.93
CA GLN A 3 -31.89 22.10 -30.08
C GLN A 3 -31.33 21.48 -28.77
N ILE A 4 -31.35 20.15 -28.60
CA ILE A 4 -30.84 19.48 -27.38
C ILE A 4 -29.49 18.77 -27.62
N LYS A 5 -28.99 18.73 -28.87
CA LYS A 5 -27.72 18.07 -29.19
C LYS A 5 -26.47 18.95 -29.08
N LEU A 6 -26.60 20.24 -28.71
CA LEU A 6 -25.44 21.13 -28.53
C LEU A 6 -25.03 21.36 -27.06
N MET A 7 -25.81 20.88 -26.08
CA MET A 7 -25.48 21.02 -24.65
C MET A 7 -24.80 19.79 -24.02
N LEU A 8 -24.37 18.80 -24.82
CA LEU A 8 -23.51 17.71 -24.33
C LEU A 8 -22.06 17.78 -24.82
N VAL A 9 -21.75 18.72 -25.72
CA VAL A 9 -20.40 18.86 -26.30
C VAL A 9 -19.54 19.87 -25.51
N CYS A 10 -20.15 20.72 -24.67
CA CYS A 10 -19.42 21.74 -23.91
C CYS A 10 -18.94 21.32 -22.50
N ILE A 11 -19.30 20.12 -22.00
CA ILE A 11 -18.76 19.61 -20.72
C ILE A 11 -17.50 18.76 -20.95
N CYS A 12 -17.27 18.25 -22.17
CA CYS A 12 -16.06 17.47 -22.49
C CYS A 12 -14.87 18.33 -23.00
N ALA A 13 -15.01 19.65 -23.10
CA ALA A 13 -14.01 20.54 -23.72
C ALA A 13 -13.39 21.57 -22.76
N LEU A 14 -13.55 21.40 -21.44
CA LEU A 14 -12.89 22.21 -20.40
C LEU A 14 -11.80 21.43 -19.64
N ILE A 15 -11.28 20.35 -20.23
CA ILE A 15 -9.98 19.78 -19.83
C ILE A 15 -8.89 20.45 -20.69
N GLY A 16 -8.95 21.78 -20.74
CA GLY A 16 -7.96 22.62 -21.37
C GLY A 16 -6.84 22.88 -20.38
N ILE A 17 -5.77 22.08 -20.49
CA ILE A 17 -4.39 22.57 -20.42
C ILE A 17 -4.11 23.45 -19.19
N SER A 18 -4.00 22.83 -18.01
CA SER A 18 -2.93 23.24 -17.11
C SER A 18 -1.79 22.24 -17.25
N MET A 19 -1.03 22.40 -18.34
CA MET A 19 0.35 21.92 -18.39
C MET A 19 1.18 22.80 -17.44
N GLY A 20 0.89 22.69 -16.14
CA GLY A 20 1.97 22.74 -15.19
C GLY A 20 2.69 21.42 -15.36
N ASN A 21 3.88 21.42 -15.95
CA ASN A 21 4.87 20.37 -15.73
C ASN A 21 5.26 20.39 -14.24
N CYS A 22 4.30 20.12 -13.35
CA CYS A 22 4.62 19.57 -12.07
C CYS A 22 5.02 18.15 -12.42
N GLN A 23 6.31 17.92 -12.64
CA GLN A 23 6.85 16.57 -12.52
C GLN A 23 6.36 16.11 -11.16
N ALA A 24 5.29 15.29 -11.13
CA ALA A 24 4.89 14.61 -9.93
C ALA A 24 6.15 13.91 -9.47
N ASN A 25 6.71 14.35 -8.34
CA ASN A 25 7.95 13.80 -7.83
C ASN A 25 7.70 12.31 -7.67
N ALA A 26 8.32 11.51 -8.55
CA ALA A 26 8.14 10.07 -8.54
C ALA A 26 8.50 9.58 -7.13
N MET A 27 7.57 8.84 -6.50
CA MET A 27 7.74 8.33 -5.14
C MET A 27 9.08 7.59 -5.03
N LYS A 28 9.85 7.93 -4.00
CA LYS A 28 11.18 7.37 -3.74
C LYS A 28 11.11 6.34 -2.64
N GLN A 29 12.07 5.42 -2.64
CA GLN A 29 12.16 4.39 -1.60
C GLN A 29 12.22 4.98 -0.18
N SER A 30 12.90 6.12 -0.02
CA SER A 30 13.03 6.85 1.23
C SER A 30 11.71 7.37 1.80
N ASP A 31 10.70 7.57 0.95
CA ASP A 31 9.43 8.16 1.37
C ASP A 31 8.63 7.17 2.24
N LEU A 32 8.93 5.88 2.12
CA LEU A 32 8.31 4.82 2.91
C LEU A 32 9.00 4.64 4.28
N ASN A 33 10.22 5.16 4.47
CA ASN A 33 11.00 4.92 5.68
C ASN A 33 10.28 5.46 6.93
N ASN A 34 10.37 4.74 8.04
CA ASN A 34 9.73 5.09 9.32
C ASN A 34 8.21 5.25 9.24
N HIS A 35 7.56 4.62 8.27
CA HIS A 35 6.11 4.61 8.18
C HIS A 35 5.56 3.20 8.31
N VAL A 36 4.33 3.14 8.82
CA VAL A 36 3.50 1.94 8.81
C VAL A 36 2.39 2.14 7.80
N TYR A 37 2.14 1.12 6.98
CA TYR A 37 1.08 1.10 6.00
C TYR A 37 0.10 -0.02 6.29
N ILE A 38 -1.17 0.28 6.11
CA ILE A 38 -2.21 -0.73 5.90
C ILE A 38 -2.15 -1.14 4.44
N VAL A 39 -1.97 -2.43 4.21
CA VAL A 39 -1.82 -3.02 2.88
C VAL A 39 -3.03 -3.87 2.58
N THR A 40 -3.72 -3.55 1.49
CA THR A 40 -4.86 -4.33 1.00
C THR A 40 -4.49 -4.93 -0.34
N MET A 41 -4.38 -6.25 -0.40
CA MET A 41 -4.16 -6.99 -1.63
C MET A 41 -5.51 -7.35 -2.24
N ILE A 42 -5.74 -7.00 -3.50
CA ILE A 42 -7.03 -7.14 -4.17
C ILE A 42 -6.89 -8.12 -5.33
N ASN A 43 -7.69 -9.18 -5.30
CA ASN A 43 -7.93 -10.04 -6.44
C ASN A 43 -9.30 -9.68 -7.04
N ALA A 44 -9.28 -8.80 -8.05
CA ALA A 44 -10.50 -8.33 -8.71
C ALA A 44 -11.28 -9.46 -9.40
N ASN A 45 -10.57 -10.47 -9.92
CA ASN A 45 -11.17 -11.59 -10.65
C ASN A 45 -11.93 -12.57 -9.74
N ALA A 46 -11.50 -12.68 -8.48
CA ALA A 46 -12.10 -13.57 -7.49
C ALA A 46 -12.97 -12.84 -6.45
N TYR A 47 -13.07 -11.50 -6.53
CA TYR A 47 -13.72 -10.66 -5.52
C TYR A 47 -13.23 -10.94 -4.10
N ARG A 48 -11.91 -11.05 -3.92
CA ARG A 48 -11.27 -11.34 -2.63
C ARG A 48 -10.24 -10.29 -2.27
N THR A 49 -10.14 -10.01 -0.97
CA THR A 49 -9.10 -9.16 -0.39
C THR A 49 -8.32 -9.92 0.68
N GLU A 50 -7.07 -9.53 0.90
CA GLU A 50 -6.29 -9.93 2.06
C GLU A 50 -5.60 -8.69 2.63
N HIS A 51 -5.40 -8.67 3.94
CA HIS A 51 -4.93 -7.49 4.67
C HIS A 51 -3.60 -7.76 5.39
N GLN A 52 -2.73 -6.78 5.39
CA GLN A 52 -1.46 -6.80 6.14
C GLN A 52 -1.15 -5.41 6.70
N TYR A 53 -0.35 -5.38 7.77
CA TYR A 53 0.41 -4.18 8.13
C TYR A 53 1.83 -4.32 7.60
N ALA A 54 2.32 -3.30 6.90
CA ALA A 54 3.71 -3.19 6.49
C ALA A 54 4.45 -2.17 7.36
N PHE A 55 5.57 -2.59 7.95
CA PHE A 55 6.38 -1.81 8.86
C PHE A 55 7.73 -1.50 8.21
N PHE A 56 8.01 -0.24 7.92
CA PHE A 56 9.28 0.20 7.36
C PHE A 56 10.20 0.79 8.42
N ASP A 57 11.43 0.29 8.49
CA ASP A 57 12.45 0.88 9.35
C ASP A 57 13.07 2.15 8.72
N GLN A 58 13.96 2.79 9.48
CA GLN A 58 14.68 4.00 9.04
C GLN A 58 15.58 3.80 7.81
N HIS A 59 15.89 2.55 7.45
CA HIS A 59 16.77 2.18 6.34
C HIS A 59 15.98 1.66 5.12
N GLY A 60 14.65 1.70 5.16
CA GLY A 60 13.79 1.18 4.09
C GLY A 60 13.70 -0.34 4.03
N ARG A 61 14.14 -1.05 5.08
CA ARG A 61 13.84 -2.48 5.26
C ARG A 61 12.43 -2.61 5.80
N ALA A 62 11.77 -3.72 5.51
CA ALA A 62 10.39 -3.90 5.94
C ALA A 62 10.08 -5.28 6.48
N THR A 63 9.00 -5.37 7.23
CA THR A 63 8.36 -6.61 7.65
C THR A 63 6.84 -6.47 7.55
N TYR A 64 6.14 -7.60 7.49
CA TYR A 64 4.68 -7.62 7.45
C TYR A 64 4.09 -8.36 8.63
N VAL A 65 2.86 -8.00 8.95
CA VAL A 65 1.99 -8.75 9.84
C VAL A 65 0.70 -9.04 9.10
N ASN A 66 0.39 -10.33 8.90
CA ASN A 66 -0.90 -10.77 8.39
C ASN A 66 -1.99 -10.46 9.42
N VAL A 67 -3.11 -9.93 8.94
CA VAL A 67 -4.31 -9.72 9.74
C VAL A 67 -5.49 -10.26 8.95
N GLU A 68 -6.49 -10.76 9.68
CA GLU A 68 -7.71 -11.27 9.07
C GLU A 68 -8.46 -10.15 8.35
N ASP A 69 -8.80 -9.10 9.11
CA ASP A 69 -9.45 -7.90 8.60
C ASP A 69 -9.02 -6.68 9.42
N ILE A 70 -9.46 -5.51 9.00
CA ILE A 70 -9.17 -4.22 9.63
C ILE A 70 -10.49 -3.46 9.82
N ASP A 71 -10.79 -3.09 11.07
CA ASP A 71 -12.03 -2.38 11.39
C ASP A 71 -12.01 -0.92 10.87
N SER A 72 -13.13 -0.22 11.05
CA SER A 72 -13.27 1.19 10.65
C SER A 72 -12.32 2.15 11.38
N HIS A 73 -11.71 1.73 12.48
CA HIS A 73 -10.73 2.49 13.25
C HIS A 73 -9.29 2.08 12.93
N SER A 74 -9.10 1.22 11.92
CA SER A 74 -7.81 0.64 11.57
C SER A 74 -7.21 -0.26 12.66
N ASN A 75 -8.02 -0.98 13.41
CA ASN A 75 -7.53 -2.03 14.30
C ASN A 75 -7.57 -3.38 13.58
N PRO A 76 -6.58 -4.28 13.80
CA PRO A 76 -6.68 -5.66 13.35
C PRO A 76 -7.86 -6.35 14.04
N VAL A 77 -8.76 -6.92 13.25
CA VAL A 77 -9.85 -7.76 13.74
C VAL A 77 -9.29 -9.15 14.02
N VAL A 78 -9.75 -9.76 15.11
CA VAL A 78 -9.47 -11.16 15.45
C VAL A 78 -10.81 -11.80 15.79
N ASP A 79 -11.32 -12.63 14.90
CA ASP A 79 -12.53 -13.39 15.13
C ASP A 79 -12.28 -14.92 15.09
N ALA A 80 -13.35 -15.70 14.99
CA ALA A 80 -13.29 -17.17 15.00
C ALA A 80 -12.64 -17.76 13.72
N HIS A 81 -12.56 -17.00 12.64
CA HIS A 81 -11.95 -17.38 11.37
C HIS A 81 -10.46 -17.05 11.30
N ALA A 82 -9.95 -16.20 12.20
CA ALA A 82 -8.54 -15.87 12.31
C ALA A 82 -7.68 -17.11 12.55
N ASN A 83 -6.64 -17.30 11.73
CA ASN A 83 -5.64 -18.32 11.97
C ASN A 83 -4.69 -17.93 13.12
N LYS A 84 -3.81 -18.86 13.52
CA LYS A 84 -2.88 -18.64 14.64
C LYS A 84 -1.97 -17.40 14.47
N GLU A 85 -1.57 -17.07 13.24
CA GLU A 85 -0.76 -15.88 12.97
C GLU A 85 -1.57 -14.60 13.13
N GLU A 86 -2.79 -14.58 12.60
CA GLU A 86 -3.72 -13.44 12.66
C GLU A 86 -4.18 -13.17 14.10
N GLN A 87 -4.43 -14.22 14.89
CA GLN A 87 -4.73 -14.10 16.32
C GLN A 87 -3.59 -13.45 17.11
N ALA A 88 -2.33 -13.68 16.71
CA ALA A 88 -1.16 -13.08 17.34
C ALA A 88 -0.82 -11.69 16.79
N ALA A 89 -1.53 -11.22 15.75
CA ALA A 89 -1.21 -9.98 15.06
C ALA A 89 -1.29 -8.73 15.96
N PRO A 90 -2.30 -8.55 16.83
CA PRO A 90 -2.37 -7.35 17.68
C PRO A 90 -1.14 -7.17 18.58
N GLU A 91 -0.68 -8.26 19.21
CA GLU A 91 0.51 -8.23 20.06
C GLU A 91 1.79 -7.98 19.24
N LYS A 92 1.92 -8.65 18.09
CA LYS A 92 3.07 -8.48 17.18
C LYS A 92 3.17 -7.03 16.67
N ILE A 93 2.04 -6.43 16.26
CA ILE A 93 1.96 -5.03 15.85
C ILE A 93 2.38 -4.11 16.99
N ARG A 94 1.84 -4.31 18.21
CA ARG A 94 2.22 -3.53 19.39
C ARG A 94 3.73 -3.62 19.66
N HIS A 95 4.35 -4.79 19.49
CA HIS A 95 5.79 -4.95 19.65
C HIS A 95 6.60 -4.23 18.58
N LEU A 96 6.19 -4.31 17.31
CA LEU A 96 6.86 -3.62 16.21
C LEU A 96 6.79 -2.09 16.36
N LEU A 97 5.64 -1.55 16.82
CA LEU A 97 5.44 -0.12 17.04
C LEU A 97 6.30 0.42 18.19
N ASN A 98 6.34 -0.29 19.31
CA ASN A 98 6.91 0.24 20.56
C ASN A 98 8.37 -0.16 20.79
N ARG A 99 8.94 -1.07 19.98
CA ARG A 99 10.29 -1.60 20.19
C ARG A 99 11.13 -1.50 18.91
N PRO A 100 11.85 -0.40 18.69
CA PRO A 100 12.73 -0.22 17.53
C PRO A 100 13.70 -1.37 17.26
N ARG A 101 14.34 -1.89 18.32
CA ARG A 101 15.28 -3.03 18.19
C ARG A 101 14.57 -4.32 17.78
N TYR A 102 13.28 -4.46 18.06
CA TYR A 102 12.49 -5.59 17.58
C TYR A 102 12.18 -5.42 16.09
N LEU A 103 11.67 -4.26 15.69
CA LEU A 103 11.46 -3.92 14.26
C LEU A 103 12.72 -4.16 13.43
N ASN A 104 13.85 -3.60 13.83
CA ASN A 104 15.10 -3.70 13.08
C ASN A 104 15.62 -5.14 12.91
N ARG A 105 15.23 -6.05 13.80
CA ARG A 105 15.55 -7.49 13.70
C ARG A 105 14.57 -8.24 12.80
N GLN A 106 13.31 -7.83 12.74
CA GLN A 106 12.29 -8.44 11.89
C GLN A 106 12.32 -7.90 10.46
N ALA A 107 12.76 -6.66 10.27
CA ALA A 107 12.80 -5.99 8.99
C ALA A 107 13.90 -6.57 8.09
N THR A 108 13.51 -6.98 6.89
CA THR A 108 14.38 -7.62 5.90
C THR A 108 14.62 -6.70 4.71
N LYS A 109 15.81 -6.77 4.10
CA LYS A 109 16.15 -6.01 2.89
C LYS A 109 15.35 -6.52 1.70
N ASN A 110 15.08 -5.64 0.72
CA ASN A 110 14.47 -5.98 -0.58
C ASN A 110 13.05 -6.58 -0.51
N VAL A 111 12.41 -6.48 0.65
CA VAL A 111 10.98 -6.81 0.86
C VAL A 111 10.09 -5.88 0.04
N PHE A 112 10.52 -4.62 -0.11
CA PHE A 112 10.00 -3.66 -1.06
C PHE A 112 11.13 -3.04 -1.85
N THR A 113 10.87 -2.73 -3.11
CA THR A 113 11.82 -1.98 -3.94
C THR A 113 11.06 -1.14 -4.94
N ILE A 114 11.10 0.19 -4.77
CA ILE A 114 10.69 1.11 -5.82
C ILE A 114 11.81 1.16 -6.87
N GLN A 115 11.43 0.92 -8.11
CA GLN A 115 12.29 0.86 -9.28
C GLN A 115 12.07 2.10 -10.15
N ARG A 116 12.94 2.30 -11.14
CA ARG A 116 12.75 3.33 -12.17
C ARG A 116 11.44 3.10 -12.93
N ASN A 117 10.93 4.15 -13.57
CA ASN A 117 9.71 4.14 -14.39
C ASN A 117 8.45 3.74 -13.61
N ASN A 118 8.31 4.22 -12.37
CA ASN A 118 7.14 3.98 -11.52
C ASN A 118 6.82 2.50 -11.40
N LYS A 119 7.82 1.66 -11.13
CA LYS A 119 7.61 0.22 -10.87
C LYS A 119 7.92 -0.11 -9.43
N MET A 120 7.23 -1.10 -8.88
CA MET A 120 7.46 -1.55 -7.51
C MET A 120 7.47 -3.06 -7.45
N ARG A 121 8.51 -3.59 -6.79
CA ARG A 121 8.58 -5.00 -6.42
C ARG A 121 8.16 -5.16 -4.96
N ILE A 122 7.27 -6.10 -4.73
CA ILE A 122 6.72 -6.44 -3.41
C ILE A 122 7.03 -7.91 -3.16
N ASN A 123 7.65 -8.22 -2.02
CA ASN A 123 7.90 -9.57 -1.55
C ASN A 123 7.37 -9.72 -0.13
N ASN A 124 6.05 -9.91 -0.02
CA ASN A 124 5.31 -9.96 1.24
C ASN A 124 4.91 -11.37 1.69
N GLY A 125 5.49 -12.40 1.06
CA GLY A 125 5.12 -13.80 1.29
C GLY A 125 3.77 -14.21 0.68
N LYS A 126 2.98 -13.26 0.14
CA LYS A 126 1.69 -13.51 -0.53
C LYS A 126 1.79 -13.34 -2.05
N LEU A 127 2.74 -12.53 -2.52
CA LEU A 127 3.03 -12.25 -3.92
C LEU A 127 4.30 -12.96 -4.38
N GLN A 128 4.36 -13.26 -5.67
CA GLN A 128 5.62 -13.69 -6.28
C GLN A 128 6.56 -12.47 -6.42
N PRO A 129 7.87 -12.58 -6.13
CA PRO A 129 8.80 -11.46 -6.25
C PRO A 129 8.95 -10.88 -7.68
N LYS A 130 8.47 -11.57 -8.70
CA LYS A 130 8.39 -11.09 -10.09
C LYS A 130 7.01 -11.47 -10.66
N PRO A 131 6.44 -10.67 -11.57
CA PRO A 131 6.97 -9.40 -12.08
C PRO A 131 6.83 -8.23 -11.08
N ALA A 132 7.44 -7.09 -11.40
CA ALA A 132 7.21 -5.84 -10.67
C ALA A 132 5.92 -5.18 -11.19
N GLY A 133 5.10 -4.65 -10.28
CA GLY A 133 3.88 -3.93 -10.63
C GLY A 133 4.16 -2.49 -11.01
N LYS A 134 3.20 -1.83 -11.66
CA LYS A 134 3.21 -0.40 -11.96
C LYS A 134 2.63 0.37 -10.78
N LEU A 135 3.36 1.38 -10.29
CA LEU A 135 2.83 2.41 -9.41
C LEU A 135 1.97 3.38 -10.21
N ASP A 136 0.85 3.81 -9.64
CA ASP A 136 0.03 4.88 -10.21
C ASP A 136 0.89 6.14 -10.45
N ASP A 137 0.59 6.87 -11.54
CA ASP A 137 1.32 8.07 -11.95
C ASP A 137 1.11 9.23 -10.95
N HIS A 138 0.08 9.12 -10.10
CA HIS A 138 -0.22 10.03 -8.98
C HIS A 138 0.14 9.45 -7.59
N ALA A 139 0.93 8.37 -7.54
CA ALA A 139 1.34 7.76 -6.28
C ALA A 139 2.02 8.78 -5.35
N ASN A 140 1.60 8.80 -4.10
CA ASN A 140 2.19 9.63 -3.07
C ASN A 140 2.41 8.79 -1.79
N PRO A 141 3.24 9.26 -0.84
CA PRO A 141 3.60 8.46 0.33
C PRO A 141 2.46 8.21 1.33
N HIS A 142 1.31 8.87 1.20
CA HIS A 142 0.16 8.68 2.10
C HIS A 142 -0.82 7.63 1.58
N ASP A 143 -0.98 7.55 0.26
CA ASP A 143 -1.83 6.57 -0.39
C ASP A 143 -1.32 6.30 -1.81
N PHE A 144 -1.08 5.04 -2.12
CA PHE A 144 -0.68 4.62 -3.46
C PHE A 144 -1.10 3.19 -3.76
N THR A 145 -1.24 2.90 -5.05
CA THR A 145 -1.58 1.57 -5.54
C THR A 145 -0.51 1.04 -6.48
N VAL A 146 -0.19 -0.24 -6.33
CA VAL A 146 0.63 -1.00 -7.28
C VAL A 146 -0.28 -1.95 -8.05
N THR A 147 -0.32 -1.83 -9.37
CA THR A 147 -1.12 -2.67 -10.27
C THR A 147 -0.25 -3.65 -11.02
N TYR A 148 -0.79 -4.84 -11.28
CA TYR A 148 -0.16 -5.88 -12.08
C TYR A 148 -0.97 -6.11 -13.35
N SER A 149 -0.32 -6.55 -14.42
CA SER A 149 -1.04 -6.97 -15.63
C SER A 149 -1.86 -8.22 -15.32
N ASP A 150 -2.88 -8.46 -16.13
CA ASP A 150 -3.76 -9.62 -15.93
C ASP A 150 -2.95 -10.93 -15.94
N ASN A 151 -3.20 -11.77 -14.93
CA ASN A 151 -2.58 -13.08 -14.71
C ASN A 151 -1.08 -13.09 -14.33
N ASP A 152 -0.44 -11.92 -14.20
CA ASP A 152 0.95 -11.83 -13.75
C ASP A 152 1.14 -12.22 -12.27
N GLN A 153 0.08 -12.08 -11.47
CA GLN A 153 0.07 -12.30 -10.02
C GLN A 153 -1.30 -12.82 -9.56
N LYS A 154 -1.33 -13.45 -8.37
CA LYS A 154 -2.57 -13.82 -7.68
C LYS A 154 -3.47 -12.60 -7.41
N TYR A 155 -2.89 -11.44 -7.12
CA TYR A 155 -3.61 -10.20 -6.86
C TYR A 155 -3.36 -9.22 -8.00
N THR A 156 -4.43 -8.61 -8.49
CA THR A 156 -4.38 -7.64 -9.60
C THR A 156 -3.86 -6.29 -9.15
N SER A 157 -4.04 -5.95 -7.87
CA SER A 157 -3.49 -4.73 -7.27
C SER A 157 -3.19 -4.88 -5.79
N VAL A 158 -2.33 -3.99 -5.30
CA VAL A 158 -1.98 -3.86 -3.89
C VAL A 158 -2.06 -2.39 -3.52
N GLN A 159 -2.98 -2.05 -2.63
CA GLN A 159 -3.18 -0.69 -2.12
C GLN A 159 -2.41 -0.50 -0.82
N PHE A 160 -1.78 0.65 -0.69
CA PHE A 160 -1.02 1.07 0.47
C PHE A 160 -1.62 2.35 1.00
N LYS A 161 -2.19 2.29 2.20
CA LYS A 161 -2.70 3.45 2.91
C LYS A 161 -1.85 3.68 4.15
N LEU A 162 -1.36 4.90 4.35
CA LEU A 162 -0.61 5.25 5.54
C LEU A 162 -1.48 4.98 6.77
N ALA A 163 -0.96 4.20 7.73
CA ALA A 163 -1.69 3.86 8.93
C ALA A 163 -1.98 5.13 9.77
N PRO A 164 -3.06 5.17 10.55
CA PRO A 164 -3.35 6.34 11.38
C PRO A 164 -2.26 6.56 12.42
N LYS A 165 -2.22 7.76 13.01
CA LYS A 165 -1.17 8.17 13.98
C LYS A 165 -0.98 7.17 15.12
N THR A 166 -2.04 6.51 15.59
CA THR A 166 -2.01 5.47 16.63
C THR A 166 -1.17 4.25 16.26
N TYR A 167 -1.02 3.98 14.96
CA TYR A 167 -0.24 2.89 14.37
C TYR A 167 1.05 3.41 13.69
N GLN A 168 1.46 4.65 13.95
CA GLN A 168 2.76 5.15 13.52
C GLN A 168 3.79 5.05 14.66
N TYR A 169 5.06 4.98 14.31
CA TYR A 169 6.14 4.96 15.30
C TYR A 169 6.21 6.28 16.05
N HIS A 170 6.28 6.19 17.38
CA HIS A 170 6.65 7.32 18.23
C HIS A 170 8.12 7.12 18.59
N TRP A 171 9.02 7.58 17.72
CA TRP A 171 10.43 7.61 18.05
C TRP A 171 10.64 8.71 19.10
N ILE A 172 10.68 8.30 20.38
CA ILE A 172 11.20 9.18 21.43
C ILE A 172 12.67 9.39 21.08
N LYS A 173 13.01 10.62 20.69
CA LYS A 173 14.38 11.05 20.42
C LYS A 173 15.21 11.06 21.69
#